data_AF-A0A2C6MDH9-F1
#
_entry.id   AF-A0A2C6MDH9-F1
#
_cell.length_a   1.000
_cell.length_b   1.000
_cell.length_c   1.000
_cell.angle_alpha   90.00
_cell.angle_beta   90.00
_cell.angle_gamma   90.00
#
_symmetry.space_group_name_H-M   'P 1'
#
loop_
_entity.id
_entity.type
_entity.pdbx_description
1 polymer ?
#
loop_
_entity_poly.entity_id
_entity_poly.type
_entity_poly.pdbx_seq_one_letter_code
_entity_poly.pdbx_strand_id
1 'polypeptide(L)'
;MLKQEGTVQRSDLNLRIEYIGLETEIYQTDTYKFAIYCANYKGDFEELSKHFNYSIRQVGTNVVLTNRRPTDFLYRIDSIPLSDVVNGFRATCVTEGDLDNFIRSKFYDIDISRITIPKKGIDFEILIEVSKETEESQMEKMRGFLLDVDLGTDKIIVKYKNDNNNKQLEEDFPKINAESQGIKQYENSFKVMHLSLHKELPFTIAEADFWFERAEDIYTGKATRNDLPFYRGDSLKCFLDFSVFDNIDLRNVLLLYDTVYIALPIEERLARFLEQQSITPAELIDLVDMGKVVLLLPNLETRYDKKLLLEVYKRNPAAIVGRRGINTLLASYLAETKYQYERRLPGIYKIASDIYMKGVEQRESGVQNIARLIAWPITAAADSFRYLNQSSPMAVSNFGINNVIYDNIIKNDDQDKISFEFTVNSLSTHIAAALKATYFPFQQHGEDGSKYSDAGVSNILGDFLKLYWYDADNIQNH
;
A
#
# COMPACT_ATOMS: atom_id res chain seq x y z
N MET A 1 -5.10 -30.50 -5.17
CA MET A 1 -3.92 -30.16 -6.01
C MET A 1 -3.41 -28.89 -5.39
N LEU A 2 -2.37 -28.98 -4.58
CA LEU A 2 -1.98 -27.88 -3.70
C LEU A 2 -1.34 -26.76 -4.51
N LYS A 3 -2.09 -25.67 -4.68
CA LYS A 3 -1.67 -24.48 -5.39
C LYS A 3 -0.72 -23.68 -4.49
N GLN A 4 0.58 -23.96 -4.58
CA GLN A 4 1.62 -23.00 -4.17
C GLN A 4 2.04 -22.09 -5.34
N GLU A 5 1.40 -22.26 -6.50
CA GLU A 5 1.73 -21.54 -7.74
C GLU A 5 1.64 -20.03 -7.54
N GLY A 6 0.54 -19.53 -6.96
CA GLY A 6 0.39 -18.10 -6.69
C GLY A 6 1.53 -17.53 -5.84
N THR A 7 1.94 -18.24 -4.78
CA THR A 7 3.04 -17.80 -3.91
C THR A 7 4.39 -17.78 -4.63
N VAL A 8 4.64 -18.78 -5.49
CA VAL A 8 5.83 -18.86 -6.33
C VAL A 8 5.83 -17.72 -7.35
N GLN A 9 4.70 -17.48 -8.01
CA GLN A 9 4.49 -16.37 -8.95
C GLN A 9 4.72 -15.01 -8.28
N ARG A 10 4.30 -14.84 -7.02
CA ARG A 10 4.55 -13.61 -6.24
C ARG A 10 6.01 -13.44 -5.87
N SER A 11 6.68 -14.52 -5.45
CA SER A 11 8.12 -14.50 -5.17
C SER A 11 8.92 -14.13 -6.43
N ASP A 12 8.53 -14.66 -7.60
CA ASP A 12 9.08 -14.28 -8.90
C ASP A 12 8.83 -12.80 -9.25
N LEU A 13 7.60 -12.31 -9.07
CA LEU A 13 7.27 -10.91 -9.34
C LEU A 13 8.12 -9.98 -8.48
N ASN A 14 8.22 -10.24 -7.17
CA ASN A 14 9.02 -9.44 -6.25
C ASN A 14 10.50 -9.42 -6.66
N LEU A 15 11.03 -10.57 -7.09
CA LEU A 15 12.39 -10.68 -7.62
C LEU A 15 12.60 -9.79 -8.86
N ARG A 16 11.65 -9.79 -9.81
CA ARG A 16 11.73 -8.97 -11.03
C ARG A 16 11.51 -7.48 -10.80
N ILE A 17 10.75 -7.11 -9.75
CA ILE A 17 10.61 -5.71 -9.32
C ILE A 17 11.94 -5.21 -8.75
N GLU A 18 12.63 -6.03 -7.95
CA GLU A 18 13.88 -5.65 -7.29
C GLU A 18 15.09 -5.68 -8.23
N TYR A 19 15.16 -6.68 -9.12
CA TYR A 19 16.20 -6.83 -10.14
C TYR A 19 15.65 -6.43 -11.52
N ILE A 20 15.78 -5.15 -11.83
CA ILE A 20 15.23 -4.54 -13.05
C ILE A 20 15.77 -5.25 -14.29
N GLY A 21 14.87 -5.71 -15.15
CA GLY A 21 15.24 -6.39 -16.40
C GLY A 21 15.54 -7.88 -16.26
N LEU A 22 15.39 -8.47 -15.07
CA LEU A 22 15.58 -9.91 -14.90
C LEU A 22 14.51 -10.70 -15.66
N GLU A 23 14.96 -11.54 -16.58
CA GLU A 23 14.11 -12.47 -17.32
C GLU A 23 14.04 -13.80 -16.57
N THR A 24 12.82 -14.21 -16.23
CA THR A 24 12.58 -15.43 -15.44
C THR A 24 11.58 -16.37 -16.10
N GLU A 25 11.72 -17.66 -15.81
CA GLU A 25 10.77 -18.70 -16.17
C GLU A 25 10.50 -19.60 -14.97
N ILE A 26 9.22 -19.88 -14.69
CA ILE A 26 8.80 -20.67 -13.53
C ILE A 26 8.48 -22.10 -13.96
N TYR A 27 9.05 -23.08 -13.26
CA TYR A 27 8.85 -24.50 -13.52
C TYR A 27 8.42 -25.22 -12.25
N GLN A 28 7.42 -26.08 -12.37
CA GLN A 28 7.12 -27.06 -11.34
C GLN A 28 7.89 -28.35 -11.63
N THR A 29 8.86 -28.68 -10.77
CA THR A 29 9.73 -29.86 -10.96
C THR A 29 9.21 -31.09 -10.23
N ASP A 30 8.36 -30.92 -9.22
CA ASP A 30 7.68 -31.97 -8.48
C ASP A 30 6.38 -31.40 -7.87
N THR A 31 5.55 -32.26 -7.27
CA THR A 31 4.26 -31.92 -6.65
C THR A 31 4.34 -30.69 -5.73
N TYR A 32 5.45 -30.53 -5.01
CA TYR A 32 5.71 -29.40 -4.10
C TYR A 32 7.09 -28.78 -4.31
N LYS A 33 7.66 -28.84 -5.51
CA LYS A 33 8.99 -28.27 -5.79
C LYS A 33 8.91 -27.39 -7.01
N PHE A 34 9.42 -26.17 -6.87
CA PHE A 34 9.43 -25.18 -7.92
C PHE A 34 10.85 -24.66 -8.15
N ALA A 35 11.14 -24.31 -9.40
CA ALA A 35 12.38 -23.68 -9.79
C ALA A 35 12.07 -22.43 -10.61
N ILE A 36 12.69 -21.30 -10.24
CA ILE A 36 12.68 -20.07 -11.04
C ILE A 36 14.02 -20.01 -11.78
N TYR A 37 13.97 -20.15 -13.10
CA TYR A 37 15.14 -20.04 -13.97
C TYR A 37 15.40 -18.57 -14.31
N CYS A 38 16.57 -18.06 -13.98
CA CYS A 38 17.02 -16.71 -14.34
C CYS A 38 17.81 -16.77 -15.67
N ALA A 39 17.21 -16.27 -16.75
CA ALA A 39 17.75 -16.47 -18.10
C ALA A 39 18.91 -15.54 -18.47
N ASN A 40 18.86 -14.28 -18.02
CA ASN A 40 19.78 -13.22 -18.47
C ASN A 40 20.66 -12.63 -17.36
N TYR A 41 20.68 -13.23 -16.17
CA TYR A 41 21.46 -12.74 -15.04
C TYR A 41 22.97 -13.01 -15.22
N LYS A 42 23.79 -11.96 -15.14
CA LYS A 42 25.25 -12.02 -15.36
C LYS A 42 26.09 -11.69 -14.12
N GLY A 43 25.45 -11.43 -12.99
CA GLY A 43 26.12 -11.13 -11.73
C GLY A 43 26.53 -12.39 -10.96
N ASP A 44 26.81 -12.20 -9.67
CA ASP A 44 27.06 -13.31 -8.74
C ASP A 44 25.74 -14.05 -8.44
N PHE A 45 25.60 -15.27 -8.97
CA PHE A 45 24.37 -16.03 -8.83
C PHE A 45 24.19 -16.62 -7.43
N GLU A 46 25.29 -16.89 -6.71
CA GLU A 46 25.20 -17.37 -5.33
C GLU A 46 24.69 -16.26 -4.42
N GLU A 47 25.17 -15.03 -4.62
CA GLU A 47 24.68 -13.84 -3.92
C GLU A 47 23.19 -13.59 -4.21
N LEU A 48 22.78 -13.64 -5.49
CA LEU A 48 21.36 -13.52 -5.88
C LEU A 48 20.49 -14.58 -5.20
N SER A 49 20.93 -15.84 -5.26
CA SER A 49 20.21 -16.97 -4.66
C SER A 49 20.09 -16.82 -3.14
N LYS A 50 21.15 -16.35 -2.48
CA LYS A 50 21.13 -16.04 -1.05
C LYS A 50 20.11 -14.93 -0.77
N HIS A 51 20.19 -13.80 -1.46
CA HIS A 51 19.26 -12.69 -1.26
C HIS A 51 17.81 -13.10 -1.50
N PHE A 52 17.54 -13.84 -2.57
CA PHE A 52 16.20 -14.39 -2.83
C PHE A 52 15.69 -15.24 -1.66
N ASN A 53 16.51 -16.14 -1.13
CA ASN A 53 16.10 -17.04 -0.05
C ASN A 53 15.82 -16.34 1.29
N TYR A 54 16.50 -15.22 1.57
CA TYR A 54 16.42 -14.52 2.85
C TYR A 54 15.52 -13.27 2.83
N SER A 55 15.35 -12.64 1.66
CA SER A 55 14.71 -11.32 1.56
C SER A 55 13.45 -11.30 0.69
N ILE A 56 13.29 -12.26 -0.23
CA ILE A 56 12.22 -12.22 -1.26
C ILE A 56 11.26 -13.40 -1.13
N ARG A 57 11.79 -14.62 -1.03
CA ARG A 57 11.02 -15.85 -1.00
C ARG A 57 10.16 -15.92 0.27
N GLN A 58 8.86 -16.14 0.08
CA GLN A 58 7.96 -16.37 1.20
C GLN A 58 8.33 -17.66 1.96
N VAL A 59 8.43 -17.54 3.29
CA VAL A 59 8.75 -18.65 4.20
C VAL A 59 7.77 -19.82 3.98
N GLY A 60 8.29 -21.05 3.91
CA GLY A 60 7.50 -22.25 3.69
C GLY A 60 7.24 -22.61 2.22
N THR A 61 7.63 -21.74 1.29
CA THR A 61 7.54 -22.01 -0.15
C THR A 61 8.75 -22.78 -0.63
N ASN A 62 8.54 -23.95 -1.22
CA ASN A 62 9.62 -24.80 -1.71
C ASN A 62 10.01 -24.44 -3.15
N VAL A 63 10.56 -23.23 -3.29
CA VAL A 63 11.08 -22.68 -4.54
C VAL A 63 12.57 -22.34 -4.41
N VAL A 64 13.32 -22.61 -5.48
CA VAL A 64 14.75 -22.30 -5.60
C VAL A 64 15.03 -21.52 -6.88
N LEU A 65 16.05 -20.66 -6.87
CA LEU A 65 16.58 -20.06 -8.09
C LEU A 65 17.55 -21.03 -8.79
N THR A 66 17.51 -21.05 -10.12
CA THR A 66 18.49 -21.77 -10.94
C THR A 66 19.01 -20.92 -12.09
N ASN A 67 20.28 -21.08 -12.43
CA ASN A 67 20.90 -20.53 -13.64
C ASN A 67 20.98 -21.55 -14.79
N ARG A 68 20.47 -22.77 -14.56
CA ARG A 68 20.32 -23.82 -15.56
C ARG A 68 18.84 -24.07 -15.79
N ARG A 69 18.41 -23.94 -17.04
CA ARG A 69 17.03 -24.22 -17.43
C ARG A 69 16.67 -25.67 -17.10
N PRO A 70 15.64 -25.93 -16.28
CA PRO A 70 15.19 -27.30 -15.97
C PRO A 70 14.77 -28.05 -17.23
N THR A 71 15.23 -29.30 -17.37
CA THR A 71 14.80 -30.20 -18.46
C THR A 71 13.69 -31.16 -18.01
N ASP A 72 13.74 -31.59 -16.74
CA ASP A 72 12.74 -32.46 -16.13
C ASP A 72 11.80 -31.62 -15.27
N PHE A 73 10.59 -31.38 -15.78
CA PHE A 73 9.55 -30.63 -15.08
C PHE A 73 8.15 -31.16 -15.45
N LEU A 74 7.19 -30.97 -14.55
CA LEU A 74 5.80 -31.36 -14.76
C LEU A 74 5.11 -30.42 -15.74
N TYR A 75 5.18 -29.11 -15.48
CA TYR A 75 4.74 -28.06 -16.41
C TYR A 75 5.39 -26.71 -16.09
N ARG A 76 5.29 -25.80 -17.05
CA ARG A 76 5.72 -24.40 -16.93
C ARG A 76 4.56 -23.59 -16.38
N ILE A 77 4.85 -22.68 -15.45
CA ILE A 77 3.89 -21.76 -14.84
C ILE A 77 4.12 -20.37 -15.42
N ASP A 78 3.05 -19.68 -15.80
CA ASP A 78 3.12 -18.31 -16.29
C ASP A 78 3.49 -17.35 -15.16
N SER A 79 4.25 -16.30 -15.45
CA SER A 79 4.61 -15.29 -14.46
C SER A 79 3.51 -14.21 -14.35
N ILE A 80 3.41 -13.57 -13.19
CA ILE A 80 2.55 -12.37 -13.05
C ILE A 80 3.21 -11.22 -13.81
N PRO A 81 2.58 -10.63 -14.84
CA PRO A 81 3.20 -9.57 -15.61
C PRO A 81 3.30 -8.27 -14.79
N LEU A 82 4.35 -7.46 -15.03
CA LEU A 82 4.48 -6.13 -14.40
C LEU A 82 3.36 -5.15 -14.82
N SER A 83 2.61 -5.46 -15.87
CA SER A 83 1.45 -4.69 -16.36
C SER A 83 0.16 -4.97 -15.59
N ASP A 84 0.08 -6.10 -14.89
CA ASP A 84 -1.06 -6.47 -14.05
C ASP A 84 -0.54 -7.18 -12.80
N VAL A 85 -0.12 -6.36 -11.85
CA VAL A 85 0.39 -6.83 -10.56
C VAL A 85 -0.73 -7.24 -9.61
N VAL A 86 -2.00 -7.00 -9.92
CA VAL A 86 -3.11 -7.45 -9.07
C VAL A 86 -3.41 -8.90 -9.39
N ASN A 87 -3.62 -9.23 -10.67
CA ASN A 87 -3.86 -10.57 -11.21
C ASN A 87 -4.77 -11.39 -10.28
N GLY A 88 -6.01 -10.93 -10.08
CA GLY A 88 -6.99 -11.58 -9.22
C GLY A 88 -6.60 -11.72 -7.75
N PHE A 89 -5.74 -10.82 -7.22
CA PHE A 89 -5.24 -10.83 -5.84
C PHE A 89 -4.44 -12.10 -5.46
N ARG A 90 -3.92 -12.82 -6.47
CA ARG A 90 -3.22 -14.10 -6.28
C ARG A 90 -2.15 -14.07 -5.21
N ALA A 91 -2.29 -14.96 -4.22
CA ALA A 91 -1.36 -15.20 -3.12
C ALA A 91 -0.85 -13.91 -2.45
N THR A 92 -1.74 -12.94 -2.26
CA THR A 92 -1.37 -11.67 -1.64
C THR A 92 -1.18 -11.82 -0.13
N CYS A 93 -1.98 -12.64 0.55
CA CYS A 93 -1.90 -12.82 2.00
C CYS A 93 -0.69 -13.66 2.44
N VAL A 94 0.19 -13.08 3.28
CA VAL A 94 1.41 -13.75 3.77
C VAL A 94 1.26 -14.18 5.23
N THR A 95 0.62 -13.36 6.05
CA THR A 95 0.42 -13.60 7.49
C THR A 95 -1.03 -13.93 7.83
N GLU A 96 -1.27 -14.50 9.01
CA GLU A 96 -2.63 -14.70 9.54
C GLU A 96 -3.40 -13.37 9.65
N GLY A 97 -2.71 -12.27 9.96
CA GLY A 97 -3.29 -10.93 10.00
C GLY A 97 -3.71 -10.42 8.61
N ASP A 98 -2.91 -10.67 7.58
CA ASP A 98 -3.27 -10.30 6.21
C ASP A 98 -4.48 -11.07 5.71
N LEU A 99 -4.56 -12.37 6.06
CA LEU A 99 -5.68 -13.22 5.73
C LEU A 99 -6.97 -12.74 6.42
N ASP A 100 -6.91 -12.49 7.73
CA ASP A 100 -8.05 -12.01 8.51
C ASP A 100 -8.55 -10.65 7.96
N ASN A 101 -7.64 -9.71 7.72
CA ASN A 101 -7.99 -8.40 7.14
C ASN A 101 -8.59 -8.54 5.74
N PHE A 102 -7.99 -9.34 4.86
CA PHE A 102 -8.49 -9.55 3.49
C PHE A 102 -9.91 -10.10 3.50
N ILE A 103 -10.17 -11.19 4.23
CA ILE A 103 -11.48 -11.84 4.28
C ILE A 103 -12.51 -10.91 4.92
N ARG A 104 -12.21 -10.30 6.08
CA ARG A 104 -13.16 -9.41 6.76
C ARG A 104 -13.46 -8.14 6.00
N SER A 105 -12.49 -7.64 5.24
CA SER A 105 -12.68 -6.45 4.40
C SER A 105 -13.54 -6.77 3.17
N LYS A 106 -13.31 -7.92 2.52
CA LYS A 106 -14.05 -8.31 1.32
C LYS A 106 -15.47 -8.80 1.62
N PHE A 107 -15.65 -9.50 2.73
CA PHE A 107 -16.92 -10.09 3.16
C PHE A 107 -17.43 -9.39 4.43
N TYR A 108 -17.52 -8.07 4.37
CA TYR A 108 -17.95 -7.25 5.51
C TYR A 108 -19.42 -7.45 5.87
N ASP A 109 -20.24 -7.89 4.91
CA ASP A 109 -21.65 -8.21 5.06
C ASP A 109 -21.88 -9.54 5.81
N ILE A 110 -20.85 -10.40 5.86
CA ILE A 110 -20.88 -11.65 6.60
C ILE A 110 -20.39 -11.42 8.04
N ASP A 111 -21.15 -11.94 9.01
CA ASP A 111 -20.72 -11.97 10.41
C ASP A 111 -19.76 -13.14 10.65
N ILE A 112 -18.47 -12.87 10.43
CA ILE A 112 -17.38 -13.83 10.62
C ILE A 112 -16.96 -13.84 12.08
N SER A 113 -17.28 -14.91 12.79
CA SER A 113 -16.94 -15.11 14.19
C SER A 113 -15.49 -15.51 14.41
N ARG A 114 -14.92 -16.35 13.54
CA ARG A 114 -13.54 -16.84 13.68
C ARG A 114 -12.93 -17.25 12.35
N ILE A 115 -11.64 -16.97 12.18
CA ILE A 115 -10.81 -17.51 11.10
C ILE A 115 -9.66 -18.26 11.79
N THR A 116 -9.44 -19.53 11.43
CA THR A 116 -8.37 -20.35 12.03
C THR A 116 -7.67 -21.22 11.02
N ILE A 117 -6.39 -21.46 11.27
CA ILE A 117 -5.53 -22.38 10.52
C ILE A 117 -5.17 -23.54 11.45
N PRO A 118 -5.98 -24.62 11.51
CA PRO A 118 -5.82 -25.68 12.52
C PRO A 118 -4.55 -26.51 12.34
N LYS A 119 -3.98 -26.57 11.13
CA LYS A 119 -2.74 -27.29 10.83
C LYS A 119 -1.80 -26.37 10.08
N LYS A 120 -0.54 -26.29 10.53
CA LYS A 120 0.53 -25.55 9.86
C LYS A 120 1.35 -26.51 8.99
N GLY A 121 1.78 -26.06 7.82
CA GLY A 121 2.58 -26.86 6.89
C GLY A 121 2.27 -26.52 5.43
N ILE A 122 2.75 -27.36 4.52
CA ILE A 122 2.57 -27.20 3.06
C ILE A 122 1.11 -27.40 2.65
N ASP A 123 0.34 -28.17 3.43
CA ASP A 123 -1.06 -28.52 3.20
C ASP A 123 -1.92 -28.07 4.38
N PHE A 124 -1.96 -26.75 4.60
CA PHE A 124 -2.77 -26.14 5.65
C PHE A 124 -4.22 -25.94 5.20
N GLU A 125 -5.12 -25.87 6.17
CA GLU A 125 -6.56 -25.65 5.94
C GLU A 125 -6.95 -24.28 6.50
N ILE A 126 -7.86 -23.57 5.84
CA ILE A 126 -8.46 -22.34 6.35
C ILE A 126 -9.89 -22.66 6.77
N LEU A 127 -10.17 -22.48 8.06
CA LEU A 127 -11.48 -22.67 8.65
C LEU A 127 -12.10 -21.32 9.00
N ILE A 128 -13.26 -21.03 8.42
CA ILE A 128 -14.02 -19.79 8.63
C ILE A 128 -15.34 -20.15 9.31
N GLU A 129 -15.57 -19.58 10.49
CA GLU A 129 -16.80 -19.77 11.28
C GLU A 129 -17.68 -18.53 11.16
N VAL A 130 -18.89 -18.68 10.63
CA VAL A 130 -19.85 -17.58 10.39
C VAL A 130 -21.09 -17.69 11.28
N SER A 131 -21.79 -16.58 11.49
CA SER A 131 -23.10 -16.56 12.18
C SER A 131 -24.12 -17.47 11.49
N LYS A 132 -25.03 -18.05 12.28
CA LYS A 132 -26.16 -18.86 11.78
C LYS A 132 -27.16 -18.07 10.94
N GLU A 133 -27.10 -16.74 11.02
CA GLU A 133 -27.94 -15.83 10.24
C GLU A 133 -27.39 -15.60 8.82
N THR A 134 -26.15 -16.01 8.55
CA THR A 134 -25.54 -15.92 7.22
C THR A 134 -26.26 -16.85 6.24
N GLU A 135 -26.59 -16.36 5.05
CA GLU A 135 -27.19 -17.21 4.02
C GLU A 135 -26.17 -18.20 3.42
N GLU A 136 -26.61 -19.42 3.11
CA GLU A 136 -25.78 -20.43 2.45
C GLU A 136 -25.24 -19.94 1.08
N SER A 137 -26.02 -19.09 0.38
CA SER A 137 -25.61 -18.47 -0.88
C SER A 137 -24.38 -17.55 -0.73
N GLN A 138 -24.27 -16.83 0.39
CA GLN A 138 -23.13 -15.97 0.72
C GLN A 138 -21.90 -16.81 1.08
N MET A 139 -22.10 -17.91 1.80
CA MET A 139 -21.03 -18.85 2.14
C MET A 139 -20.40 -19.47 0.89
N GLU A 140 -21.21 -19.90 -0.08
CA GLU A 140 -20.71 -20.47 -1.34
C GLU A 140 -19.99 -19.43 -2.21
N LYS A 141 -20.51 -18.19 -2.29
CA LYS A 141 -19.81 -17.08 -2.97
C LYS A 141 -18.45 -16.80 -2.33
N MET A 142 -18.39 -16.73 -1.00
CA MET A 142 -17.15 -16.52 -0.27
C MET A 142 -16.15 -17.65 -0.55
N ARG A 143 -16.60 -18.90 -0.45
CA ARG A 143 -15.75 -20.06 -0.70
C ARG A 143 -15.20 -20.07 -2.13
N GLY A 144 -16.05 -19.83 -3.13
CA GLY A 144 -15.64 -19.76 -4.54
C GLY A 144 -14.58 -18.69 -4.76
N PHE A 145 -14.84 -17.45 -4.32
CA PHE A 145 -13.91 -16.34 -4.45
C PHE A 145 -12.55 -16.64 -3.78
N LEU A 146 -12.55 -17.16 -2.55
CA LEU A 146 -11.30 -17.44 -1.83
C LEU A 146 -10.47 -18.57 -2.48
N LEU A 147 -11.11 -19.53 -3.15
CA LEU A 147 -10.43 -20.57 -3.92
C LEU A 147 -9.81 -20.03 -5.22
N ASP A 148 -10.41 -19.00 -5.82
CA ASP A 148 -9.92 -18.35 -7.04
C ASP A 148 -8.72 -17.43 -6.75
N VAL A 149 -8.72 -16.75 -5.61
CA VAL A 149 -7.62 -15.87 -5.13
C VAL A 149 -6.33 -16.65 -4.82
N ASP A 150 -6.37 -17.98 -4.72
CA ASP A 150 -5.20 -18.83 -4.46
C ASP A 150 -4.40 -18.37 -3.22
N LEU A 151 -5.01 -18.53 -2.03
CA LEU A 151 -4.40 -18.20 -0.74
C LEU A 151 -3.31 -19.20 -0.30
N GLY A 152 -2.81 -20.03 -1.21
CA GLY A 152 -1.84 -21.08 -0.92
C GLY A 152 -2.44 -22.42 -0.45
N THR A 153 -3.78 -22.56 -0.47
CA THR A 153 -4.47 -23.81 -0.12
C THR A 153 -5.78 -23.99 -0.90
N ASP A 154 -6.12 -25.24 -1.22
CA ASP A 154 -7.42 -25.65 -1.78
C ASP A 154 -8.43 -26.08 -0.70
N LYS A 155 -8.02 -26.10 0.57
CA LYS A 155 -8.85 -26.52 1.71
C LYS A 155 -9.39 -25.33 2.48
N ILE A 156 -10.43 -24.73 1.90
CA ILE A 156 -11.19 -23.65 2.54
C ILE A 156 -12.55 -24.19 2.96
N ILE A 157 -12.79 -24.20 4.27
CA ILE A 157 -14.05 -24.65 4.89
C ILE A 157 -14.74 -23.46 5.54
N VAL A 158 -15.97 -23.18 5.09
CA VAL A 158 -16.87 -22.22 5.71
C VAL A 158 -17.97 -22.98 6.42
N LYS A 159 -18.16 -22.75 7.72
CA LYS A 159 -19.19 -23.43 8.52
C LYS A 159 -19.87 -22.47 9.49
N TYR A 160 -21.06 -22.84 9.93
CA TYR A 160 -21.73 -22.10 11.00
C TYR A 160 -21.00 -22.25 12.34
N LYS A 161 -21.07 -21.20 13.16
CA LYS A 161 -20.59 -21.21 14.53
C LYS A 161 -21.28 -22.31 15.32
N ASN A 162 -20.49 -23.15 15.98
CA ASN A 162 -21.00 -24.23 16.81
C ASN A 162 -21.13 -23.75 18.26
N ASP A 163 -22.36 -23.66 18.78
CA ASP A 163 -22.63 -23.17 20.15
C ASP A 163 -22.04 -24.08 21.25
N ASN A 164 -21.63 -25.30 20.91
CA ASN A 164 -21.18 -26.31 21.86
C ASN A 164 -19.68 -26.27 22.22
N ASN A 165 -18.89 -25.35 21.64
CA ASN A 165 -17.44 -25.29 21.90
C ASN A 165 -16.98 -24.12 22.80
N ASN A 166 -17.90 -23.42 23.47
CA ASN A 166 -17.56 -22.30 24.36
C ASN A 166 -16.99 -22.71 25.74
N LYS A 167 -16.52 -23.96 25.93
CA LYS A 167 -16.02 -24.42 27.23
C LYS A 167 -14.67 -25.12 27.25
N GLN A 168 -13.91 -25.20 26.16
CA GLN A 168 -12.68 -26.01 26.18
C GLN A 168 -11.40 -25.44 25.56
N LEU A 169 -11.33 -24.16 25.18
CA LEU A 169 -10.05 -23.54 24.78
C LEU A 169 -9.97 -22.07 25.21
N GLU A 170 -10.17 -21.80 26.51
CA GLU A 170 -9.70 -20.56 27.16
C GLU A 170 -8.31 -20.76 27.82
N GLU A 171 -7.62 -21.86 27.53
CA GLU A 171 -6.29 -22.14 28.07
C GLU A 171 -5.18 -21.79 27.06
N ASP A 172 -4.29 -20.93 27.54
CA ASP A 172 -2.99 -20.52 27.00
C ASP A 172 -2.94 -19.56 25.81
N PHE A 173 -3.70 -18.46 25.87
CA PHE A 173 -3.01 -17.18 25.66
C PHE A 173 -2.44 -16.75 27.01
N PRO A 174 -1.12 -16.50 27.14
CA PRO A 174 -0.63 -15.90 28.37
C PRO A 174 -1.42 -14.61 28.57
N LYS A 175 -2.15 -14.52 29.68
CA LYS A 175 -2.61 -13.25 30.22
C LYS A 175 -1.33 -12.46 30.46
N ILE A 176 -0.92 -11.67 29.46
CA ILE A 176 0.23 -10.79 29.58
C ILE A 176 -0.15 -9.84 30.72
N ASN A 177 0.54 -10.04 31.85
CA ASN A 177 0.39 -9.20 33.01
C ASN A 177 0.50 -7.75 32.57
N ALA A 178 -0.48 -6.96 32.99
CA ALA A 178 -0.45 -5.52 32.85
C ALA A 178 0.78 -5.01 33.59
N GLU A 179 1.90 -4.81 32.90
CA GLU A 179 3.04 -3.96 33.29
C GLU A 179 4.19 -4.07 32.27
N SER A 180 4.05 -3.34 31.17
CA SER A 180 5.16 -2.62 30.53
C SER A 180 4.56 -1.69 29.48
N GLN A 181 4.54 -0.39 29.78
CA GLN A 181 4.01 0.64 28.86
C GLN A 181 4.70 0.60 27.49
N GLY A 182 5.93 0.06 27.40
CA GLY A 182 6.65 -0.16 26.14
C GLY A 182 6.01 -1.19 25.20
N ILE A 183 5.54 -2.35 25.69
CA ILE A 183 5.01 -3.43 24.81
C ILE A 183 3.65 -3.04 24.20
N LYS A 184 2.80 -2.35 24.97
CA LYS A 184 1.53 -1.79 24.46
C LYS A 184 1.75 -0.72 23.38
N GLN A 185 2.85 0.03 23.47
CA GLN A 185 3.22 1.02 22.45
C GLN A 185 3.55 0.35 21.12
N TYR A 186 4.30 -0.76 21.12
CA TYR A 186 4.64 -1.50 19.91
C TYR A 186 3.42 -2.19 19.27
N GLU A 187 2.55 -2.86 20.04
CA GLU A 187 1.32 -3.47 19.50
C GLU A 187 0.38 -2.45 18.84
N ASN A 188 0.28 -1.24 19.41
CA ASN A 188 -0.50 -0.15 18.82
C ASN A 188 0.13 0.38 17.53
N SER A 189 1.47 0.45 17.44
CA SER A 189 2.18 0.86 16.22
C SER A 189 1.95 -0.10 15.05
N PHE A 190 1.97 -1.42 15.29
CA PHE A 190 1.67 -2.42 14.25
C PHE A 190 0.21 -2.36 13.78
N LYS A 191 -0.75 -2.10 14.68
CA LYS A 191 -2.16 -1.90 14.31
C LYS A 191 -2.39 -0.65 13.43
N VAL A 192 -1.60 0.41 13.63
CA VAL A 192 -1.69 1.63 12.80
C VAL A 192 -1.22 1.35 11.37
N MET A 193 -0.25 0.46 11.20
CA MET A 193 0.31 0.09 9.90
C MET A 193 -0.55 -0.92 9.13
N HIS A 194 -1.25 -1.85 9.79
CA HIS A 194 -2.16 -2.76 9.11
C HIS A 194 -3.48 -2.07 8.72
N LEU A 195 -3.98 -2.35 7.52
CA LEU A 195 -5.35 -2.00 7.16
C LEU A 195 -6.31 -2.79 8.05
N SER A 196 -7.36 -2.12 8.51
CA SER A 196 -8.46 -2.72 9.26
C SER A 196 -9.77 -2.13 8.75
N LEU A 197 -10.82 -2.94 8.71
CA LEU A 197 -12.16 -2.46 8.39
C LEU A 197 -12.92 -2.12 9.68
N HIS A 198 -13.51 -0.94 9.73
CA HIS A 198 -14.33 -0.46 10.83
C HIS A 198 -15.79 -0.37 10.39
N LYS A 199 -16.56 -1.45 10.58
CA LYS A 199 -17.96 -1.54 10.09
C LYS A 199 -18.86 -0.42 10.61
N GLU A 200 -18.51 0.15 11.76
CA GLU A 200 -19.18 1.30 12.38
C GLU A 200 -18.93 2.64 11.65
N LEU A 201 -18.03 2.67 10.66
CA LEU A 201 -17.69 3.81 9.82
C LEU A 201 -17.99 3.46 8.34
N PRO A 202 -19.16 3.87 7.81
CA PRO A 202 -19.63 3.38 6.51
C PRO A 202 -18.73 3.69 5.31
N PHE A 203 -17.98 4.80 5.33
CA PHE A 203 -17.01 5.12 4.27
C PHE A 203 -15.91 4.06 4.14
N THR A 204 -15.51 3.41 5.24
CA THR A 204 -14.47 2.36 5.18
C THR A 204 -14.94 1.13 4.41
N ILE A 205 -16.24 0.85 4.43
CA ILE A 205 -16.88 -0.21 3.65
C ILE A 205 -16.88 0.18 2.17
N ALA A 206 -17.35 1.39 1.84
CA ALA A 206 -17.38 1.87 0.46
C ALA A 206 -15.99 1.88 -0.18
N GLU A 207 -14.95 2.24 0.58
CA GLU A 207 -13.55 2.18 0.12
C GLU A 207 -13.04 0.74 -0.05
N ALA A 208 -13.47 -0.19 0.81
CA ALA A 208 -13.13 -1.60 0.67
C ALA A 208 -13.74 -2.19 -0.60
N ASP A 209 -15.02 -1.93 -0.84
CA ASP A 209 -15.72 -2.35 -2.05
C ASP A 209 -15.03 -1.79 -3.29
N PHE A 210 -14.79 -0.48 -3.32
CA PHE A 210 -14.11 0.15 -4.44
C PHE A 210 -12.73 -0.47 -4.70
N TRP A 211 -11.91 -0.70 -3.66
CA TRP A 211 -10.59 -1.32 -3.83
C TRP A 211 -10.69 -2.72 -4.42
N PHE A 212 -11.52 -3.60 -3.87
CA PHE A 212 -11.59 -4.98 -4.35
C PHE A 212 -12.25 -5.12 -5.72
N GLU A 213 -13.09 -4.17 -6.12
CA GLU A 213 -13.69 -4.13 -7.46
C GLU A 213 -12.76 -3.50 -8.50
N ARG A 214 -11.97 -2.49 -8.13
CA ARG A 214 -11.25 -1.63 -9.08
C ARG A 214 -9.74 -1.71 -9.02
N ALA A 215 -9.12 -2.40 -8.05
CA ALA A 215 -7.66 -2.47 -7.95
C ALA A 215 -7.02 -2.94 -9.27
N GLU A 216 -7.53 -4.00 -9.89
CA GLU A 216 -7.00 -4.51 -11.16
C GLU A 216 -7.18 -3.48 -12.28
N ASP A 217 -8.33 -2.82 -12.36
CA ASP A 217 -8.59 -1.75 -13.32
C ASP A 217 -7.66 -0.54 -13.12
N ILE A 218 -7.34 -0.20 -11.87
CA ILE A 218 -6.39 0.86 -11.52
C ILE A 218 -5.00 0.51 -12.05
N TYR A 219 -4.48 -0.67 -11.66
CA TYR A 219 -3.13 -1.08 -12.03
C TYR A 219 -2.97 -1.43 -13.50
N THR A 220 -4.07 -1.71 -14.22
CA THR A 220 -4.11 -1.92 -15.68
C THR A 220 -4.45 -0.65 -16.47
N GLY A 221 -4.69 0.48 -15.79
CA GLY A 221 -4.92 1.80 -16.41
C GLY A 221 -6.32 2.01 -16.98
N LYS A 222 -7.27 1.12 -16.66
CA LYS A 222 -8.69 1.25 -17.03
C LYS A 222 -9.45 2.17 -16.07
N ALA A 223 -8.96 2.35 -14.85
CA ALA A 223 -9.44 3.31 -13.87
C ALA A 223 -8.35 4.34 -13.55
N THR A 224 -8.77 5.57 -13.29
CA THR A 224 -7.92 6.73 -13.02
C THR A 224 -8.40 7.44 -11.76
N ARG A 225 -7.64 8.44 -11.30
CA ARG A 225 -8.02 9.31 -10.19
C ARG A 225 -9.35 10.03 -10.44
N ASN A 226 -9.73 10.29 -11.68
CA ASN A 226 -11.03 10.90 -12.01
C ASN A 226 -12.22 10.01 -11.66
N ASP A 227 -12.01 8.70 -11.49
CA ASP A 227 -13.04 7.77 -11.02
C ASP A 227 -13.21 7.80 -9.50
N LEU A 228 -12.32 8.49 -8.76
CA LEU A 228 -12.41 8.60 -7.30
C LEU A 228 -13.41 9.70 -6.91
N PRO A 229 -14.40 9.40 -6.05
CA PRO A 229 -15.50 10.32 -5.75
C PRO A 229 -15.04 11.62 -5.07
N PHE A 230 -13.90 11.59 -4.38
CA PHE A 230 -13.32 12.73 -3.68
C PHE A 230 -12.31 13.54 -4.52
N TYR A 231 -11.82 12.98 -5.63
CA TYR A 231 -10.85 13.68 -6.47
C TYR A 231 -11.56 14.78 -7.29
N ARG A 232 -10.87 15.89 -7.52
CA ARG A 232 -11.41 17.06 -8.22
C ARG A 232 -10.46 17.46 -9.34
N GLY A 233 -10.45 16.77 -10.48
CA GLY A 233 -9.40 16.88 -11.52
C GLY A 233 -8.99 18.30 -11.90
N ASP A 234 -9.93 19.13 -12.36
CA ASP A 234 -9.63 20.44 -12.97
C ASP A 234 -9.60 21.61 -11.98
N SER A 235 -9.93 21.40 -10.71
CA SER A 235 -10.02 22.47 -9.72
C SER A 235 -8.65 22.93 -9.20
N LEU A 236 -8.53 24.15 -8.68
CA LEU A 236 -7.33 24.55 -7.97
C LEU A 236 -7.36 23.94 -6.55
N LYS A 237 -6.35 23.11 -6.23
CA LYS A 237 -6.32 22.29 -5.02
C LYS A 237 -5.10 22.59 -4.17
N CYS A 238 -5.25 22.56 -2.85
CA CYS A 238 -4.12 22.47 -1.93
C CYS A 238 -4.28 21.31 -0.94
N PHE A 239 -3.16 20.86 -0.38
CA PHE A 239 -3.11 19.85 0.65
C PHE A 239 -2.39 20.41 1.87
N LEU A 240 -3.07 20.36 3.02
CA LEU A 240 -2.55 20.76 4.33
C LEU A 240 -2.49 19.54 5.24
N ASP A 241 -1.31 19.24 5.75
CA ASP A 241 -1.15 18.17 6.73
C ASP A 241 -1.22 18.74 8.16
N PHE A 242 -2.31 18.40 8.87
CA PHE A 242 -2.51 18.72 10.28
C PHE A 242 -2.49 17.46 11.17
N SER A 243 -2.01 16.32 10.65
CA SER A 243 -2.06 15.04 11.36
C SER A 243 -1.23 15.04 12.65
N VAL A 244 -0.07 15.70 12.62
CA VAL A 244 0.89 15.78 13.73
C VAL A 244 1.27 17.22 14.04
N PHE A 245 1.68 18.00 13.03
CA PHE A 245 2.25 19.32 13.21
C PHE A 245 1.28 20.44 12.82
N ASP A 246 1.60 21.64 13.27
CA ASP A 246 0.87 22.86 12.90
C ASP A 246 1.20 23.24 11.45
N ASN A 247 0.21 23.77 10.74
CA ASN A 247 0.34 24.24 9.35
C ASN A 247 -0.25 25.64 9.22
N ILE A 248 -0.19 26.20 8.00
CA ILE A 248 -0.73 27.53 7.71
C ILE A 248 -2.23 27.62 8.03
N ASP A 249 -2.69 28.84 8.29
CA ASP A 249 -4.09 29.11 8.57
C ASP A 249 -5.00 28.72 7.39
N LEU A 250 -5.97 27.86 7.65
CA LEU A 250 -6.96 27.36 6.70
C LEU A 250 -7.70 28.50 6.00
N ARG A 251 -8.00 29.59 6.71
CA ARG A 251 -8.73 30.75 6.15
C ARG A 251 -7.97 31.42 5.02
N ASN A 252 -6.63 31.39 5.04
CA ASN A 252 -5.80 31.96 3.99
C ASN A 252 -5.93 31.18 2.68
N VAL A 253 -6.03 29.85 2.76
CA VAL A 253 -6.12 29.01 1.55
C VAL A 253 -7.54 28.84 1.03
N LEU A 254 -8.56 28.95 1.87
CA LEU A 254 -9.97 28.82 1.45
C LEU A 254 -10.39 29.89 0.41
N LEU A 255 -9.72 31.04 0.41
CA LEU A 255 -9.94 32.11 -0.57
C LEU A 255 -9.20 31.88 -1.89
N LEU A 256 -8.10 31.15 -1.85
CA LEU A 256 -7.21 30.95 -2.99
C LEU A 256 -7.55 29.69 -3.77
N TYR A 257 -8.02 28.64 -3.09
CA TYR A 257 -8.22 27.31 -3.65
C TYR A 257 -9.71 26.95 -3.74
N ASP A 258 -10.05 26.17 -4.76
CA ASP A 258 -11.40 25.62 -4.94
C ASP A 258 -11.67 24.51 -3.93
N THR A 259 -10.67 23.67 -3.67
CA THR A 259 -10.74 22.54 -2.73
C THR A 259 -9.48 22.46 -1.88
N VAL A 260 -9.68 22.36 -0.57
CA VAL A 260 -8.62 22.18 0.42
C VAL A 260 -8.70 20.77 0.98
N TYR A 261 -7.70 19.95 0.70
CA TYR A 261 -7.55 18.64 1.32
C TYR A 261 -6.81 18.81 2.64
N ILE A 262 -7.33 18.21 3.71
CA ILE A 262 -6.76 18.28 5.04
C ILE A 262 -6.49 16.88 5.54
N ALA A 263 -5.23 16.56 5.89
CA ALA A 263 -4.99 15.42 6.76
C ALA A 263 -5.46 15.80 8.17
N LEU A 264 -6.59 15.23 8.59
CA LEU A 264 -7.23 15.59 9.85
C LEU A 264 -6.30 15.22 11.03
N PRO A 265 -6.21 16.04 12.08
CA PRO A 265 -5.59 15.63 13.34
C PRO A 265 -6.39 14.51 14.01
N ILE A 266 -5.69 13.65 14.75
CA ILE A 266 -6.34 12.69 15.66
C ILE A 266 -7.15 13.42 16.75
N GLU A 267 -8.09 12.72 17.37
CA GLU A 267 -9.04 13.27 18.36
C GLU A 267 -8.35 14.08 19.46
N GLU A 268 -7.22 13.60 19.98
CA GLU A 268 -6.42 14.26 21.03
C GLU A 268 -5.92 15.66 20.62
N ARG A 269 -5.75 15.92 19.32
CA ARG A 269 -5.25 17.20 18.78
C ARG A 269 -6.34 18.05 18.13
N LEU A 270 -7.55 17.52 17.99
CA LEU A 270 -8.65 18.19 17.29
C LEU A 270 -9.01 19.54 17.93
N ALA A 271 -9.10 19.61 19.27
CA ALA A 271 -9.43 20.85 19.97
C ALA A 271 -8.40 21.96 19.74
N ARG A 272 -7.10 21.61 19.82
CA ARG A 272 -5.99 22.55 19.54
C ARG A 272 -6.04 23.03 18.09
N PHE A 273 -6.26 22.11 17.14
CA PHE A 273 -6.40 22.47 15.73
C PHE A 273 -7.52 23.48 15.51
N LEU A 274 -8.73 23.22 16.03
CA LEU A 274 -9.88 24.11 15.89
C LEU A 274 -9.59 25.51 16.47
N GLU A 275 -8.97 25.57 17.66
CA GLU A 275 -8.56 26.81 18.30
C GLU A 275 -7.54 27.61 17.45
N GLN A 276 -6.48 26.95 16.99
CA GLN A 276 -5.44 27.57 16.16
C GLN A 276 -5.98 28.09 14.83
N GLN A 277 -6.89 27.33 14.21
CA GLN A 277 -7.56 27.75 12.97
C GLN A 277 -8.68 28.78 13.22
N SER A 278 -9.02 29.06 14.49
CA SER A 278 -10.12 29.94 14.88
C SER A 278 -11.45 29.54 14.23
N ILE A 279 -11.74 28.24 14.19
CA ILE A 279 -12.98 27.67 13.65
C ILE A 279 -13.64 26.74 14.67
N THR A 280 -14.94 26.59 14.57
CA THR A 280 -15.75 25.66 15.34
C THR A 280 -15.94 24.33 14.60
N PRO A 281 -16.31 23.23 15.28
CA PRO A 281 -16.67 21.98 14.61
C PRO A 281 -17.80 22.15 13.59
N ALA A 282 -18.78 23.02 13.87
CA ALA A 282 -19.90 23.29 12.98
C ALA A 282 -19.42 23.98 11.70
N GLU A 283 -18.55 25.00 11.81
CA GLU A 283 -17.97 25.66 10.64
C GLU A 283 -17.11 24.71 9.81
N LEU A 284 -16.37 23.78 10.43
CA LEU A 284 -15.64 22.75 9.68
C LEU A 284 -16.59 21.84 8.88
N ILE A 285 -17.72 21.44 9.48
CA ILE A 285 -18.75 20.65 8.80
C ILE A 285 -19.39 21.46 7.66
N ASP A 286 -19.67 22.75 7.86
CA ASP A 286 -20.21 23.62 6.82
C ASP A 286 -19.25 23.76 5.63
N LEU A 287 -17.94 23.90 5.89
CA LEU A 287 -16.90 23.92 4.84
C LEU A 287 -16.86 22.60 4.05
N VAL A 288 -17.09 21.47 4.71
CA VAL A 288 -17.18 20.16 4.07
C VAL A 288 -18.46 20.03 3.24
N ASP A 289 -19.59 20.49 3.76
CA ASP A 289 -20.90 20.48 3.07
C ASP A 289 -20.86 21.35 1.81
N MET A 290 -20.17 22.49 1.88
CA MET A 290 -19.90 23.37 0.74
C MET A 290 -18.94 22.76 -0.30
N GLY A 291 -18.33 21.60 -0.03
CA GLY A 291 -17.32 20.97 -0.88
C GLY A 291 -15.99 21.72 -0.93
N LYS A 292 -15.76 22.66 0.00
CA LYS A 292 -14.50 23.42 0.11
C LYS A 292 -13.42 22.62 0.80
N VAL A 293 -13.78 21.75 1.74
CA VAL A 293 -12.84 20.92 2.49
C VAL A 293 -13.11 19.44 2.26
N VAL A 294 -12.04 18.66 2.06
CA VAL A 294 -12.04 17.19 2.03
C VAL A 294 -11.09 16.68 3.10
N LEU A 295 -11.58 15.82 3.99
CA LEU A 295 -10.84 15.26 5.09
C LEU A 295 -10.18 13.93 4.69
N LEU A 296 -8.86 13.86 4.85
CA LEU A 296 -8.06 12.65 4.69
C LEU A 296 -7.68 12.12 6.08
N LEU A 297 -7.81 10.81 6.28
CA LEU A 297 -7.49 10.11 7.52
C LEU A 297 -6.29 9.18 7.30
N PRO A 298 -5.05 9.69 7.35
CA PRO A 298 -3.86 8.86 7.13
C PRO A 298 -3.59 7.87 8.28
N ASN A 299 -4.17 8.08 9.46
CA ASN A 299 -4.02 7.22 10.63
C ASN A 299 -5.22 6.25 10.81
N LEU A 300 -5.15 5.38 11.81
CA LEU A 300 -6.23 4.46 12.15
C LEU A 300 -7.54 5.24 12.41
N GLU A 301 -8.62 4.85 11.74
CA GLU A 301 -9.89 5.60 11.72
C GLU A 301 -10.52 5.72 13.12
N THR A 302 -10.24 4.79 14.04
CA THR A 302 -10.71 4.84 15.44
C THR A 302 -9.97 5.84 16.32
N ARG A 303 -8.92 6.50 15.83
CA ARG A 303 -8.19 7.55 16.56
C ARG A 303 -8.77 8.95 16.35
N TYR A 304 -9.82 9.06 15.55
CA TYR A 304 -10.50 10.31 15.22
C TYR A 304 -11.83 10.40 15.95
N ASP A 305 -12.34 11.62 16.11
CA ASP A 305 -13.67 11.84 16.70
C ASP A 305 -14.75 11.19 15.83
N LYS A 306 -15.28 10.06 16.30
CA LYS A 306 -16.27 9.27 15.57
C LYS A 306 -17.55 10.07 15.27
N LYS A 307 -17.97 10.99 16.14
CA LYS A 307 -19.20 11.76 15.93
C LYS A 307 -19.01 12.74 14.79
N LEU A 308 -17.86 13.42 14.74
CA LEU A 308 -17.48 14.30 13.64
C LEU A 308 -17.42 13.53 12.32
N LEU A 309 -16.75 12.37 12.29
CA LEU A 309 -16.63 11.57 11.07
C LEU A 309 -17.99 11.14 10.52
N LEU A 310 -18.91 10.71 11.40
CA LEU A 310 -20.26 10.29 11.01
C LEU A 310 -21.11 11.46 10.52
N GLU A 311 -21.03 12.64 11.15
CA GLU A 311 -21.76 13.82 10.69
C GLU A 311 -21.21 14.32 9.35
N VAL A 312 -19.88 14.36 9.18
CA VAL A 312 -19.25 14.69 7.89
C VAL A 312 -19.70 13.73 6.79
N TYR A 313 -19.63 12.42 7.03
CA TYR A 313 -20.04 11.42 6.05
C TYR A 313 -21.52 11.55 5.66
N LYS A 314 -22.38 11.86 6.64
CA LYS A 314 -23.82 12.08 6.41
C LYS A 314 -24.09 13.30 5.52
N ARG A 315 -23.29 14.37 5.65
CA ARG A 315 -23.41 15.59 4.84
C ARG A 315 -22.85 15.39 3.44
N ASN A 316 -21.63 14.88 3.36
CA ASN A 316 -20.93 14.69 2.10
C ASN A 316 -20.05 13.42 2.15
N PRO A 317 -20.55 12.28 1.65
CA PRO A 317 -19.80 11.02 1.62
C PRO A 317 -18.47 11.10 0.87
N ALA A 318 -18.34 12.02 -0.09
CA ALA A 318 -17.15 12.21 -0.90
C ALA A 318 -16.11 13.15 -0.26
N ALA A 319 -16.38 13.68 0.93
CA ALA A 319 -15.48 14.61 1.62
C ALA A 319 -14.75 13.99 2.81
N ILE A 320 -14.85 12.68 2.98
CA ILE A 320 -14.09 11.91 3.97
C ILE A 320 -13.43 10.72 3.28
N VAL A 321 -12.13 10.58 3.50
CA VAL A 321 -11.31 9.56 2.86
C VAL A 321 -10.48 8.88 3.94
N GLY A 322 -10.77 7.60 4.17
CA GLY A 322 -10.02 6.71 5.04
C GLY A 322 -8.68 6.28 4.45
N ARG A 323 -7.98 5.42 5.18
CA ARG A 323 -6.66 4.91 4.76
C ARG A 323 -6.73 4.17 3.42
N ARG A 324 -7.81 3.41 3.18
CA ARG A 324 -7.97 2.65 1.94
C ARG A 324 -8.32 3.54 0.75
N GLY A 325 -9.10 4.61 0.96
CA GLY A 325 -9.31 5.63 -0.05
C GLY A 325 -8.02 6.36 -0.44
N ILE A 326 -7.17 6.71 0.53
CA ILE A 326 -5.85 7.29 0.27
C ILE A 326 -4.94 6.30 -0.47
N ASN A 327 -4.94 5.02 -0.08
CA ASN A 327 -4.19 3.99 -0.81
C ASN A 327 -4.65 3.87 -2.28
N THR A 328 -5.96 3.94 -2.50
CA THR A 328 -6.55 3.91 -3.85
C THR A 328 -6.11 5.11 -4.68
N LEU A 329 -6.05 6.30 -4.07
CA LEU A 329 -5.50 7.51 -4.69
C LEU A 329 -4.03 7.34 -5.09
N LEU A 330 -3.20 6.82 -4.17
CA LEU A 330 -1.77 6.60 -4.43
C LEU A 330 -1.55 5.55 -5.53
N ALA A 331 -2.28 4.44 -5.50
CA ALA A 331 -2.24 3.42 -6.53
C ALA A 331 -2.62 3.98 -7.91
N SER A 332 -3.70 4.76 -7.97
CA SER A 332 -4.17 5.41 -9.20
C SER A 332 -3.15 6.39 -9.76
N TYR A 333 -2.55 7.22 -8.89
CA TYR A 333 -1.48 8.14 -9.28
C TYR A 333 -0.25 7.41 -9.84
N LEU A 334 0.22 6.36 -9.17
CA LEU A 334 1.40 5.61 -9.61
C LEU A 334 1.15 4.88 -10.93
N ALA A 335 -0.02 4.24 -11.07
CA ALA A 335 -0.41 3.60 -12.31
C ALA A 335 -0.46 4.62 -13.46
N GLU A 336 -1.16 5.75 -13.29
CA GLU A 336 -1.16 6.82 -14.28
C GLU A 336 0.24 7.34 -14.61
N THR A 337 1.09 7.53 -13.59
CA THR A 337 2.47 8.01 -13.77
C THR A 337 3.26 7.04 -14.64
N LYS A 338 3.18 5.74 -14.34
CA LYS A 338 3.78 4.67 -15.15
C LYS A 338 3.29 4.75 -16.59
N TYR A 339 1.98 4.78 -16.83
CA TYR A 339 1.42 4.80 -18.18
C TYR A 339 1.85 6.03 -18.97
N GLN A 340 1.80 7.21 -18.36
CA GLN A 340 2.24 8.45 -19.01
C GLN A 340 3.73 8.42 -19.32
N TYR A 341 4.54 7.90 -18.40
CA TYR A 341 5.98 7.77 -18.55
C TYR A 341 6.35 6.81 -19.70
N GLU A 342 5.77 5.61 -19.71
CA GLU A 342 6.00 4.60 -20.76
C GLU A 342 5.49 5.06 -22.14
N ARG A 343 4.35 5.77 -22.18
CA ARG A 343 3.80 6.33 -23.41
C ARG A 343 4.72 7.40 -24.02
N ARG A 344 5.36 8.23 -23.18
CA ARG A 344 6.24 9.32 -23.62
C ARG A 344 7.64 8.85 -23.97
N LEU A 345 8.16 7.87 -23.23
CA LEU A 345 9.46 7.28 -23.45
C LEU A 345 9.31 5.78 -23.77
N PRO A 346 8.82 5.42 -24.97
CA PRO A 346 8.69 4.03 -25.36
C PRO A 346 10.02 3.28 -25.23
N GLY A 347 10.00 2.14 -24.55
CA GLY A 347 11.20 1.33 -24.34
C GLY A 347 12.11 1.80 -23.20
N ILE A 348 11.73 2.81 -22.42
CA ILE A 348 12.54 3.31 -21.29
C ILE A 348 12.84 2.22 -20.26
N TYR A 349 11.91 1.30 -20.00
CA TYR A 349 12.15 0.17 -19.12
C TYR A 349 13.28 -0.72 -19.61
N LYS A 350 13.35 -0.95 -20.93
CA LYS A 350 14.40 -1.77 -21.54
C LYS A 350 15.76 -1.08 -21.41
N ILE A 351 15.82 0.24 -21.62
CA ILE A 351 17.03 1.02 -21.40
C ILE A 351 17.48 0.91 -19.93
N ALA A 352 16.57 1.12 -18.99
CA ALA A 352 16.88 0.98 -17.57
C ALA A 352 17.34 -0.45 -17.21
N SER A 353 16.71 -1.47 -17.80
CA SER A 353 17.08 -2.88 -17.65
C SER A 353 18.49 -3.15 -18.13
N ASP A 354 18.85 -2.67 -19.32
CA ASP A 354 20.18 -2.85 -19.90
C ASP A 354 21.26 -2.17 -19.02
N ILE A 355 20.98 -0.95 -18.52
CA ILE A 355 21.88 -0.23 -17.60
C ILE A 355 22.01 -1.00 -16.28
N TYR A 356 20.89 -1.43 -15.68
CA TYR A 356 20.89 -2.15 -14.41
C TYR A 356 21.70 -3.44 -14.51
N MET A 357 21.45 -4.25 -15.54
CA MET A 357 22.17 -5.51 -15.76
C MET A 357 23.66 -5.29 -16.02
N LYS A 358 24.03 -4.19 -16.68
CA LYS A 358 25.44 -3.84 -16.86
C LYS A 358 26.10 -3.48 -15.52
N GLY A 359 25.41 -2.72 -14.68
CA GLY A 359 25.85 -2.40 -13.32
C GLY A 359 25.98 -3.63 -12.42
N VAL A 360 25.11 -4.64 -12.60
CA VAL A 360 25.21 -5.94 -11.91
C VAL A 360 26.44 -6.73 -12.38
N GLU A 361 26.67 -6.81 -13.69
CA GLU A 361 27.84 -7.49 -14.27
C GLU A 361 29.17 -6.86 -13.78
N GLN A 362 29.21 -5.52 -13.69
CA GLN A 362 30.40 -4.77 -13.29
C GLN A 362 30.52 -4.56 -11.78
N ARG A 363 29.52 -4.97 -10.99
CA ARG A 363 29.41 -4.69 -9.54
C ARG A 363 29.51 -3.19 -9.20
N GLU A 364 28.91 -2.35 -10.05
CA GLU A 364 28.88 -0.89 -9.89
C GLU A 364 27.52 -0.41 -9.38
N SER A 365 27.43 -0.14 -8.07
CA SER A 365 26.18 0.29 -7.42
C SER A 365 25.66 1.63 -7.95
N GLY A 366 26.52 2.58 -8.29
CA GLY A 366 26.10 3.86 -8.87
C GLY A 366 25.34 3.70 -10.20
N VAL A 367 25.75 2.77 -11.05
CA VAL A 367 25.06 2.46 -12.31
C VAL A 367 23.70 1.81 -12.03
N GLN A 368 23.63 0.91 -11.04
CA GLN A 368 22.38 0.29 -10.61
C GLN A 368 21.41 1.34 -10.05
N ASN A 369 21.90 2.31 -9.26
CA ASN A 369 21.09 3.37 -8.65
C ASN A 369 20.51 4.33 -9.69
N ILE A 370 21.28 4.67 -10.73
CA ILE A 370 20.78 5.44 -11.89
C ILE A 370 19.67 4.66 -12.60
N ALA A 371 19.87 3.36 -12.86
CA ALA A 371 18.85 2.54 -13.48
C ALA A 371 17.56 2.44 -12.63
N ARG A 372 17.70 2.32 -11.30
CA ARG A 372 16.56 2.35 -10.36
C ARG A 372 15.79 3.67 -10.44
N LEU A 373 16.50 4.80 -10.54
CA LEU A 373 15.87 6.11 -10.71
C LEU A 373 15.10 6.20 -12.04
N ILE A 374 15.66 5.70 -13.14
CA ILE A 374 14.99 5.70 -14.46
C ILE A 374 13.76 4.78 -14.45
N ALA A 375 13.84 3.62 -13.82
CA ALA A 375 12.76 2.63 -13.77
C ALA A 375 11.70 2.90 -12.70
N TRP A 376 11.93 3.86 -11.79
CA TRP A 376 11.12 4.08 -10.59
C TRP A 376 9.61 4.14 -10.86
N PRO A 377 9.08 4.88 -11.85
CA PRO A 377 7.63 4.93 -12.08
C PRO A 377 7.01 3.54 -12.31
N ILE A 378 7.75 2.65 -12.96
CA ILE A 378 7.30 1.32 -13.36
C ILE A 378 7.41 0.36 -12.18
N THR A 379 8.55 0.36 -11.49
CA THR A 379 8.78 -0.52 -10.34
C THR A 379 7.98 -0.08 -9.12
N ALA A 380 7.84 1.22 -8.86
CA ALA A 380 7.03 1.75 -7.76
C ALA A 380 5.55 1.44 -7.95
N ALA A 381 5.02 1.59 -9.17
CA ALA A 381 3.66 1.16 -9.46
C ALA A 381 3.50 -0.35 -9.18
N ALA A 382 4.42 -1.19 -9.69
CA ALA A 382 4.35 -2.63 -9.46
C ALA A 382 4.45 -3.03 -7.98
N ASP A 383 5.39 -2.45 -7.22
CA ASP A 383 5.65 -2.79 -5.82
C ASP A 383 4.58 -2.23 -4.87
N SER A 384 4.01 -1.07 -5.22
CA SER A 384 3.01 -0.40 -4.37
C SER A 384 1.81 -1.28 -4.06
N PHE A 385 1.42 -2.20 -4.96
CA PHE A 385 0.25 -3.06 -4.73
C PHE A 385 0.40 -3.91 -3.47
N ARG A 386 1.59 -4.49 -3.24
CA ARG A 386 1.87 -5.30 -2.05
C ARG A 386 1.61 -4.51 -0.78
N TYR A 387 2.11 -3.29 -0.72
CA TYR A 387 1.98 -2.42 0.45
C TYR A 387 0.58 -1.83 0.58
N LEU A 388 0.03 -1.26 -0.48
CA LEU A 388 -1.27 -0.56 -0.46
C LEU A 388 -2.46 -1.51 -0.28
N ASN A 389 -2.31 -2.80 -0.61
CA ASN A 389 -3.34 -3.80 -0.37
C ASN A 389 -3.45 -4.21 1.11
N GLN A 390 -2.38 -4.07 1.90
CA GLN A 390 -2.28 -4.65 3.25
C GLN A 390 -2.01 -3.62 4.35
N SER A 391 -1.35 -2.52 3.99
CA SER A 391 -0.84 -1.53 4.92
C SER A 391 -1.46 -0.15 4.71
N SER A 392 -1.36 0.70 5.72
CA SER A 392 -1.81 2.09 5.64
C SER A 392 -0.98 2.90 4.62
N PRO A 393 -1.45 4.11 4.23
CA PRO A 393 -0.69 4.99 3.36
C PRO A 393 0.73 5.29 3.84
N MET A 394 0.98 5.19 5.16
CA MET A 394 2.32 5.39 5.73
C MET A 394 3.36 4.42 5.15
N ALA A 395 2.94 3.29 4.59
CA ALA A 395 3.82 2.36 3.89
C ALA A 395 4.41 2.91 2.58
N VAL A 396 4.01 4.10 2.13
CA VAL A 396 4.59 4.79 0.96
C VAL A 396 6.10 4.96 1.06
N SER A 397 6.66 5.05 2.27
CA SER A 397 8.10 5.08 2.45
C SER A 397 8.80 3.82 1.93
N ASN A 398 8.09 2.71 1.69
CA ASN A 398 8.67 1.44 1.19
C ASN A 398 8.70 1.34 -0.34
N PHE A 399 7.96 2.17 -1.08
CA PHE A 399 7.94 2.14 -2.55
C PHE A 399 8.02 3.53 -3.20
N GLY A 400 7.90 4.59 -2.41
CA GLY A 400 7.92 5.97 -2.86
C GLY A 400 9.28 6.40 -3.39
N ILE A 401 9.32 7.60 -3.97
CA ILE A 401 10.53 8.14 -4.60
C ILE A 401 11.69 8.32 -3.60
N ASN A 402 11.36 8.42 -2.31
CA ASN A 402 12.35 8.50 -1.22
C ASN A 402 13.37 7.35 -1.28
N ASN A 403 12.97 6.15 -1.69
CA ASN A 403 13.87 4.97 -1.71
C ASN A 403 14.92 5.04 -2.80
N VAL A 404 14.62 5.63 -3.95
CA VAL A 404 15.60 5.76 -5.03
C VAL A 404 16.45 7.02 -4.89
N ILE A 405 15.92 8.07 -4.25
CA ILE A 405 16.68 9.31 -4.01
C ILE A 405 17.77 9.07 -2.96
N TYR A 406 17.43 8.35 -1.89
CA TYR A 406 18.34 8.04 -0.79
C TYR A 406 19.68 7.48 -1.29
N ASP A 407 19.61 6.47 -2.16
CA ASP A 407 20.76 5.78 -2.74
C ASP A 407 21.58 6.61 -3.74
N ASN A 408 21.05 7.74 -4.20
CA ASN A 408 21.67 8.59 -5.24
C ASN A 408 22.24 9.92 -4.72
N ILE A 409 21.75 10.45 -3.59
CA ILE A 409 22.11 11.80 -3.12
C ILE A 409 23.14 11.79 -1.98
N ILE A 410 23.13 10.80 -1.10
CA ILE A 410 23.75 10.98 0.21
C ILE A 410 25.10 10.25 0.29
N LYS A 411 26.16 10.99 0.63
CA LYS A 411 27.45 10.42 1.04
C LYS A 411 27.31 9.83 2.45
N ASN A 412 27.99 8.71 2.69
CA ASN A 412 27.81 7.81 3.86
C ASN A 412 27.67 8.48 5.25
N ASP A 413 28.28 9.64 5.53
CA ASP A 413 28.37 10.17 6.91
C ASP A 413 27.09 10.87 7.41
N ASP A 414 26.16 11.29 6.54
CA ASP A 414 24.88 11.93 6.90
C ASP A 414 23.63 11.09 6.52
N GLN A 415 23.86 9.86 6.03
CA GLN A 415 22.81 8.97 5.52
C GLN A 415 21.72 8.67 6.57
N ASP A 416 22.11 8.37 7.80
CA ASP A 416 21.16 7.92 8.83
C ASP A 416 20.25 9.06 9.33
N LYS A 417 20.73 10.30 9.34
CA LYS A 417 19.93 11.45 9.79
C LYS A 417 18.89 11.82 8.74
N ILE A 418 19.29 11.79 7.47
CA ILE A 418 18.42 12.17 6.36
C ILE A 418 17.44 11.03 6.03
N SER A 419 17.82 9.75 6.21
CA SER A 419 16.92 8.61 5.96
C SER A 419 15.64 8.69 6.79
N PHE A 420 15.76 9.09 8.06
CA PHE A 420 14.62 9.28 8.95
C PHE A 420 13.68 10.36 8.40
N GLU A 421 14.20 11.53 8.05
CA GLU A 421 13.41 12.66 7.53
C GLU A 421 12.69 12.30 6.22
N PHE A 422 13.35 11.57 5.32
CA PHE A 422 12.75 11.07 4.08
C PHE A 422 11.66 10.04 4.35
N THR A 423 11.85 9.16 5.33
CA THR A 423 10.88 8.13 5.68
C THR A 423 9.62 8.77 6.25
N VAL A 424 9.75 9.62 7.28
CA VAL A 424 8.61 10.16 8.02
C VAL A 424 7.82 11.22 7.24
N ASN A 425 8.48 12.00 6.38
CA ASN A 425 7.84 13.09 5.63
C ASN A 425 7.49 12.73 4.17
N SER A 426 7.67 11.46 3.77
CA SER A 426 7.38 11.02 2.39
C SER A 426 5.91 11.12 2.02
N LEU A 427 5.01 10.76 2.96
CA LEU A 427 3.60 10.56 2.67
C LEU A 427 2.90 11.82 2.17
N SER A 428 3.06 12.93 2.88
CA SER A 428 2.34 14.17 2.61
C SER A 428 2.67 14.70 1.21
N THR A 429 3.92 14.55 0.79
CA THR A 429 4.36 14.92 -0.56
C THR A 429 3.76 14.01 -1.63
N HIS A 430 3.70 12.69 -1.40
CA HIS A 430 3.08 11.76 -2.35
C HIS A 430 1.56 11.97 -2.45
N ILE A 431 0.87 12.24 -1.34
CA ILE A 431 -0.55 12.60 -1.34
C ILE A 431 -0.77 13.88 -2.16
N ALA A 432 0.01 14.93 -1.91
CA ALA A 432 -0.13 16.18 -2.66
C ALA A 432 0.10 15.99 -4.17
N ALA A 433 1.12 15.22 -4.55
CA ALA A 433 1.38 14.88 -5.95
C ALA A 433 0.22 14.06 -6.57
N ALA A 434 -0.29 13.07 -5.82
CA ALA A 434 -1.43 12.27 -6.25
C ALA A 434 -2.71 13.10 -6.37
N LEU A 435 -2.89 14.14 -5.56
CA LEU A 435 -4.00 15.07 -5.68
C LEU A 435 -3.81 16.12 -6.79
N LYS A 436 -2.61 16.24 -7.37
CA LYS A 436 -2.19 17.43 -8.14
C LYS A 436 -2.48 18.73 -7.37
N ALA A 437 -2.15 18.75 -6.09
CA ALA A 437 -2.43 19.86 -5.17
C ALA A 437 -1.15 20.61 -4.79
N THR A 438 -1.26 21.92 -4.51
CA THR A 438 -0.17 22.66 -3.86
C THR A 438 0.01 22.12 -2.45
N TYR A 439 1.21 21.63 -2.14
CA TYR A 439 1.57 21.22 -0.78
C TYR A 439 2.08 22.41 0.02
N PHE A 440 1.61 22.54 1.25
CA PHE A 440 2.16 23.48 2.21
C PHE A 440 2.92 22.70 3.30
N PRO A 441 4.26 22.82 3.34
CA PRO A 441 5.08 22.22 4.38
C PRO A 441 4.64 22.67 5.77
N PHE A 442 4.61 21.75 6.73
CA PHE A 442 4.26 22.11 8.10
C PHE A 442 5.35 22.98 8.73
N GLN A 443 5.00 23.74 9.76
CA GLN A 443 5.96 24.56 10.50
C GLN A 443 5.70 24.42 11.99
N GLN A 444 6.62 23.73 12.68
CA GLN A 444 6.60 23.59 14.12
C GLN A 444 7.64 24.53 14.76
N HIS A 445 7.19 25.32 15.73
CA HIS A 445 8.06 26.09 16.59
C HIS A 445 8.32 25.30 17.88
N GLY A 446 9.60 25.12 18.20
CA GLY A 446 10.06 24.56 19.47
C GLY A 446 10.00 25.60 20.60
N GLU A 447 9.93 25.14 21.85
CA GLU A 447 9.94 26.00 23.04
C GLU A 447 11.25 26.81 23.16
N ASP A 448 12.33 26.30 22.58
CA ASP A 448 13.65 26.93 22.48
C ASP A 448 13.77 27.93 21.31
N GLY A 449 12.71 28.13 20.54
CA GLY A 449 12.69 28.98 19.36
C GLY A 449 13.22 28.30 18.09
N SER A 450 13.58 27.00 18.14
CA SER A 450 13.92 26.23 16.94
C SER A 450 12.71 26.10 16.00
N LYS A 451 12.97 25.97 14.70
CA LYS A 451 11.94 25.75 13.68
C LYS A 451 12.18 24.41 13.01
N TYR A 452 11.18 23.55 13.04
CA TYR A 452 11.17 22.27 12.35
C TYR A 452 10.10 22.27 11.25
N SER A 453 10.47 21.80 10.06
CA SER A 453 9.62 21.78 8.88
C SER A 453 10.12 20.72 7.90
N ASP A 454 9.20 20.09 7.20
CA ASP A 454 9.50 19.17 6.11
C ASP A 454 9.75 19.87 4.77
N ALA A 455 9.82 21.21 4.72
CA ALA A 455 9.99 21.97 3.48
C ALA A 455 11.19 21.52 2.64
N GLY A 456 12.32 21.18 3.27
CA GLY A 456 13.51 20.69 2.56
C GLY A 456 13.26 19.35 1.85
N VAL A 457 12.74 18.38 2.58
CA VAL A 457 12.47 17.03 2.06
C VAL A 457 11.34 17.05 1.04
N SER A 458 10.23 17.74 1.34
CA SER A 458 9.07 17.81 0.46
C SER A 458 9.37 18.49 -0.88
N ASN A 459 10.23 19.51 -0.90
CA ASN A 459 10.69 20.12 -2.16
C ASN A 459 11.50 19.13 -3.01
N ILE A 460 12.46 18.41 -2.40
CA ILE A 460 13.26 17.40 -3.12
C ILE A 460 12.33 16.32 -3.68
N LEU A 461 11.52 15.69 -2.83
CA LEU A 461 10.59 14.64 -3.23
C LEU A 461 9.61 15.13 -4.31
N GLY A 462 9.05 16.31 -4.12
CA GLY A 462 8.09 16.92 -5.05
C GLY A 462 8.70 17.18 -6.43
N ASP A 463 9.93 17.66 -6.50
CA ASP A 463 10.61 17.93 -7.77
C ASP A 463 10.96 16.66 -8.54
N PHE A 464 11.37 15.59 -7.84
CA PHE A 464 11.53 14.28 -8.49
C PHE A 464 10.18 13.71 -8.95
N LEU A 465 9.10 13.84 -8.18
CA LEU A 465 7.78 13.38 -8.62
C LEU A 465 7.31 14.12 -9.88
N LYS A 466 7.54 15.43 -9.98
CA LYS A 466 7.26 16.23 -11.18
C LYS A 466 8.06 15.78 -12.39
N LEU A 467 9.29 15.28 -12.21
CA LEU A 467 10.12 14.77 -13.32
C LEU A 467 9.45 13.60 -14.04
N TYR A 468 8.67 12.78 -13.34
CA TYR A 468 7.92 11.68 -13.96
C TYR A 468 6.51 12.12 -14.38
N TRP A 469 5.93 13.07 -13.65
CA TRP A 469 4.64 13.66 -13.94
C TRP A 469 4.75 14.94 -14.77
N TYR A 470 4.97 14.80 -16.08
CA TYR A 470 4.80 15.93 -17.01
C TYR A 470 3.32 16.06 -17.40
N ASP A 471 2.78 17.28 -17.50
CA ASP A 471 1.49 17.57 -18.12
C ASP A 471 1.77 18.30 -19.44
N ALA A 472 1.87 17.55 -20.54
CA ALA A 472 2.25 18.10 -21.84
C ALA A 472 1.14 18.99 -22.45
N ASP A 473 -0.09 18.90 -21.92
CA ASP A 473 -1.21 19.73 -22.36
C ASP A 473 -1.01 21.21 -21.98
N ASN A 474 -0.04 21.53 -21.10
CA ASN A 474 0.36 22.91 -20.79
C ASN A 474 1.45 23.48 -21.72
N ILE A 475 2.05 22.69 -22.61
CA ILE A 475 3.11 23.19 -23.52
C ILE A 475 2.53 23.68 -24.86
N GLN A 476 1.29 23.32 -25.21
CA GLN A 476 0.64 23.84 -26.42
C GLN A 476 0.12 25.29 -26.27
N ASN A 477 0.21 25.90 -25.08
CA ASN A 477 -0.28 27.25 -24.80
C ASN A 477 0.81 28.26 -24.41
N HIS A 478 2.09 28.00 -24.75
CA HIS A 478 3.17 28.98 -24.59
C HIS A 478 3.86 29.32 -25.90
#